data_AF-A0A497PCQ4-F1
#
_entry.id   AF-A0A497PCQ4-F1
#
_cell.length_a   1.000
_cell.length_b   1.000
_cell.length_c   1.000
_cell.angle_alpha   90.00
_cell.angle_beta   90.00
_cell.angle_gamma   90.00
#
_symmetry.space_group_name_H-M   'P 1'
#
loop_
_entity.id
_entity.type
_entity.pdbx_description
1 polymer ?
#
loop_
_entity_poly.entity_id
_entity_poly.type
_entity_poly.pdbx_seq_one_letter_code
_entity_poly.pdbx_strand_id
1 'polypeptide(L)'
;MDRIGQTRLTMSKDATVNVYADIYMKSGEDIDDLYFIMFNILSDPLRLSLCLVSEFYDYLIKNHQYSVGQLDHMLKTDPEKYLALVQSQYSDMVNSSAVEKVKILLNSQSGADSARAIVTSLLSKGVFKQISTYHIPGREPFVREQMVDTNPLRGELTVMLDIIKKWENFDLDNYMQGLSKKV
;
A
#
# COMPACT_ATOMS: atom_id res chain seq x y z
N MET A 1 6.39 19.15 2.77
CA MET A 1 5.13 18.54 3.22
C MET A 1 5.03 17.25 2.45
N ASP A 2 4.85 16.11 3.13
CA ASP A 2 4.81 14.80 2.46
C ASP A 2 3.63 14.76 1.50
N ARG A 3 3.83 14.21 0.29
CA ARG A 3 2.77 14.09 -0.71
C ARG A 3 1.55 13.32 -0.20
N ILE A 4 1.79 12.33 0.66
CA ILE A 4 0.72 11.60 1.33
C ILE A 4 0.70 11.97 2.81
N GLY A 5 -0.40 12.57 3.25
CA GLY A 5 -0.59 13.02 4.61
C GLY A 5 -1.20 11.94 5.50
N GLN A 6 -2.32 12.27 6.13
CA GLN A 6 -3.00 11.39 7.07
C GLN A 6 -3.52 10.16 6.32
N THR A 7 -3.27 8.98 6.90
CA THR A 7 -3.77 7.71 6.39
C THR A 7 -4.50 6.98 7.50
N ARG A 8 -5.63 6.35 7.17
CA ARG A 8 -6.42 5.60 8.14
C ARG A 8 -6.94 4.31 7.52
N LEU A 9 -6.83 3.23 8.28
CA LEU A 9 -7.41 1.93 7.94
C LEU A 9 -8.67 1.72 8.79
N THR A 10 -9.79 1.41 8.14
CA THR A 10 -11.03 1.05 8.83
C THR A 10 -11.70 -0.14 8.18
N MET A 11 -12.74 -0.65 8.82
CA MET A 11 -13.59 -1.69 8.27
C MET A 11 -15.05 -1.25 8.34
N SER A 12 -15.76 -1.38 7.23
CA SER A 12 -17.19 -1.09 7.11
C SER A 12 -18.03 -2.16 7.81
N LYS A 13 -19.33 -1.87 8.02
CA LYS A 13 -20.29 -2.81 8.65
C LYS A 13 -20.44 -4.12 7.87
N ASP A 14 -20.24 -4.09 6.56
CA ASP A 14 -20.26 -5.25 5.65
C ASP A 14 -18.90 -5.98 5.61
N ALA A 15 -18.00 -5.65 6.54
CA ALA A 15 -16.63 -6.10 6.65
C ALA A 15 -15.69 -5.61 5.54
N THR A 16 -16.07 -4.67 4.66
CA THR A 16 -15.16 -4.15 3.62
C THR A 16 -14.04 -3.30 4.25
N VAL A 17 -12.78 -3.62 3.94
CA VAL A 17 -11.62 -2.81 4.37
C VAL A 17 -11.60 -1.51 3.58
N ASN A 18 -11.47 -0.37 4.28
CA ASN A 18 -11.31 0.94 3.67
C ASN A 18 -9.97 1.56 4.05
N VAL A 19 -9.26 2.09 3.06
CA VAL A 19 -8.00 2.83 3.22
C VAL A 19 -8.25 4.27 2.83
N TYR A 20 -8.20 5.16 3.81
CA TYR A 20 -8.26 6.61 3.59
C TYR A 20 -6.85 7.16 3.47
N ALA A 21 -6.60 8.04 2.51
CA ALA A 21 -5.35 8.78 2.40
C ALA A 21 -5.59 10.21 1.92
N ASP A 22 -4.96 11.18 2.57
CA ASP A 22 -4.89 12.56 2.07
C ASP A 22 -3.73 12.70 1.09
N ILE A 23 -4.02 13.23 -0.10
CA ILE A 23 -3.07 13.42 -1.19
C ILE A 23 -2.89 14.92 -1.43
N TYR A 24 -1.69 15.42 -1.18
CA TYR A 24 -1.33 16.82 -1.35
C TYR A 24 -0.63 17.00 -2.70
N MET A 25 -1.29 17.68 -3.63
CA MET A 25 -0.78 17.93 -4.97
C MET A 25 0.15 19.15 -4.96
N LYS A 26 1.23 19.11 -5.76
CA LYS A 26 2.21 20.22 -5.82
C LYS A 26 1.60 21.48 -6.45
N SER A 27 0.71 21.32 -7.42
CA SER A 27 0.01 22.41 -8.10
C SER A 27 -1.30 21.90 -8.73
N GLY A 28 -2.09 22.80 -9.33
CA GLY A 28 -3.26 22.43 -10.13
C GLY A 28 -2.94 21.73 -11.46
N GLU A 29 -1.66 21.69 -11.83
CA GLU A 29 -1.13 21.04 -13.04
C GLU A 29 -0.41 19.72 -12.71
N ASP A 30 -0.24 19.41 -11.42
CA ASP A 30 0.31 18.14 -10.97
C ASP A 30 -0.70 17.03 -11.29
N ILE A 31 -0.30 16.11 -12.17
CA ILE A 31 -1.14 14.99 -12.63
C ILE A 31 -0.68 13.65 -12.05
N ASP A 32 0.45 13.60 -11.34
CA ASP A 32 1.00 12.35 -10.81
C ASP A 32 0.33 11.97 -9.48
N ASP A 33 -0.95 11.63 -9.51
CA ASP A 33 -1.67 11.20 -8.31
C ASP A 33 -1.43 9.72 -7.92
N LEU A 34 -0.51 9.03 -8.60
CA LEU A 34 -0.27 7.61 -8.40
C LEU A 34 0.38 7.37 -7.03
N TYR A 35 -0.15 6.37 -6.32
CA TYR A 35 0.46 5.77 -5.13
C TYR A 35 0.02 4.32 -4.99
N PHE A 36 0.88 3.49 -4.39
CA PHE A 36 0.58 2.10 -4.11
C PHE A 36 0.30 1.90 -2.61
N ILE A 37 -0.66 1.02 -2.32
CA ILE A 37 -1.00 0.58 -0.97
C ILE A 37 -0.49 -0.85 -0.81
N MET A 38 0.30 -1.09 0.23
CA MET A 38 0.87 -2.40 0.53
C MET A 38 0.46 -2.83 1.94
N PHE A 39 -0.09 -4.04 2.04
CA PHE A 39 -0.30 -4.72 3.32
C PHE A 39 0.84 -5.70 3.54
N ASN A 40 1.54 -5.60 4.66
CA ASN A 40 2.68 -6.47 5.01
C ASN A 40 2.63 -6.93 6.46
N ILE A 41 3.23 -8.08 6.76
CA ILE A 41 3.64 -8.43 8.12
C ILE A 41 5.12 -8.10 8.27
N LEU A 42 5.46 -7.27 9.25
CA LEU A 42 6.84 -6.95 9.60
C LEU A 42 7.16 -7.58 10.95
N SER A 43 8.38 -8.11 11.10
CA SER A 43 8.92 -8.55 12.39
C SER A 43 9.56 -7.38 13.14
N ASP A 44 9.76 -7.55 14.45
CA ASP A 44 10.50 -6.65 15.33
C ASP A 44 10.05 -5.17 15.32
N PRO A 45 8.89 -4.85 15.93
CA PRO A 45 7.93 -5.78 16.53
C PRO A 45 7.01 -6.40 15.47
N LEU A 46 6.52 -7.61 15.75
CA LEU A 46 5.56 -8.31 14.90
C LEU A 46 4.28 -7.47 14.76
N ARG A 47 3.95 -7.08 13.52
CA ARG A 47 2.82 -6.18 13.24
C ARG A 47 2.27 -6.35 11.83
N LEU A 48 0.96 -6.10 11.68
CA LEU A 48 0.38 -5.78 10.38
C LEU A 48 0.67 -4.31 10.07
N SER A 49 1.22 -4.08 8.89
CA SER A 49 1.68 -2.79 8.40
C SER A 49 0.94 -2.43 7.12
N LEU A 50 0.49 -1.17 7.03
CA LEU A 50 0.07 -0.57 5.79
C LEU A 50 1.13 0.45 5.37
N CYS A 51 1.84 0.14 4.30
CA CYS A 51 2.82 1.02 3.69
C CYS A 51 2.25 1.67 2.44
N LEU A 52 2.63 2.92 2.21
CA LEU A 52 2.33 3.64 0.98
C LEU A 52 3.64 3.93 0.23
N VAL A 53 3.60 3.76 -1.09
CA VAL A 53 4.71 4.10 -1.99
C VAL A 53 4.19 5.15 -2.97
N SER A 54 4.90 6.26 -3.12
CA SER A 54 4.50 7.37 -3.97
C SER A 54 5.72 8.12 -4.52
N GLU A 55 5.49 9.28 -5.14
CA GLU A 55 6.56 10.13 -5.71
C GLU A 55 7.35 9.43 -6.83
N PHE A 56 6.62 8.70 -7.69
CA PHE A 56 7.14 8.01 -8.86
C PHE A 56 7.89 8.93 -9.82
N TYR A 57 7.37 10.13 -10.07
CA TYR A 57 8.07 11.16 -10.83
C TYR A 57 9.47 11.45 -10.29
N ASP A 58 9.56 11.82 -9.01
CA ASP A 58 10.82 12.24 -8.42
C ASP A 58 11.83 11.09 -8.39
N TYR A 59 11.36 9.86 -8.16
CA TYR A 59 12.18 8.66 -8.24
C TYR A 59 12.73 8.41 -9.66
N LEU A 60 11.88 8.45 -10.69
CA LEU A 60 12.27 8.20 -12.08
C LEU A 60 13.23 9.26 -12.62
N ILE A 61 13.03 10.53 -12.24
CA ILE A 61 13.93 11.63 -12.61
C ILE A 61 15.30 11.43 -11.96
N LYS A 62 15.32 11.16 -10.65
CA LYS A 62 16.57 11.07 -9.87
C LYS A 62 17.40 9.84 -10.22
N ASN A 63 16.76 8.70 -10.47
CA ASN A 63 17.47 7.40 -10.59
C ASN A 63 17.56 6.88 -12.03
N HIS A 64 16.70 7.34 -12.95
CA HIS A 64 16.63 6.80 -14.32
C HIS A 64 16.74 7.86 -15.42
N GLN A 65 17.16 9.09 -15.07
CA GLN A 65 17.45 10.18 -16.02
C GLN A 65 16.26 10.59 -16.91
N TYR A 66 15.02 10.31 -16.49
CA TYR A 66 13.85 10.87 -17.16
C TYR A 66 13.72 12.36 -16.87
N SER A 67 13.26 13.13 -17.85
CA SER A 67 12.85 14.52 -17.66
C SER A 67 11.37 14.63 -17.30
N VAL A 68 10.99 15.69 -16.59
CA VAL A 68 9.59 16.01 -16.26
C VAL A 68 8.71 16.01 -17.53
N GLY A 69 9.17 16.65 -18.61
CA GLY A 69 8.40 16.73 -19.85
C GLY A 69 8.16 15.38 -20.53
N GLN A 70 9.10 14.43 -20.41
CA GLN A 70 8.90 13.08 -20.96
C GLN A 70 7.86 12.30 -20.16
N LEU A 71 7.92 12.39 -18.84
CA LEU A 71 6.96 11.70 -17.97
C LEU A 71 5.57 12.32 -18.09
N ASP A 72 5.47 13.65 -18.18
CA ASP A 72 4.20 14.37 -18.42
C ASP A 72 3.58 13.99 -19.76
N HIS A 73 4.41 13.89 -20.81
CA HIS A 73 3.94 13.46 -22.10
C HIS A 73 3.43 12.02 -22.04
N MET A 74 4.16 11.12 -21.36
CA MET A 74 3.76 9.72 -21.19
C MET A 74 2.45 9.61 -20.41
N LEU A 75 2.31 10.26 -19.26
CA LEU A 75 1.06 10.26 -18.49
C LEU A 75 -0.13 10.82 -19.26
N LYS A 76 0.08 11.77 -20.18
CA LYS A 76 -1.01 12.36 -20.98
C LYS A 76 -1.37 11.56 -22.23
N THR A 77 -0.41 10.86 -22.83
CA THR A 77 -0.59 10.20 -24.14
C THR A 77 -0.66 8.68 -24.06
N ASP A 78 0.02 8.08 -23.08
CA ASP A 78 0.10 6.64 -22.86
C ASP A 78 0.26 6.32 -21.35
N PRO A 79 -0.81 6.49 -20.55
CA PRO A 79 -0.78 6.25 -19.10
C PRO A 79 -0.42 4.80 -18.75
N GLU A 80 -0.77 3.83 -19.61
CA GLU A 80 -0.46 2.41 -19.40
C GLU A 80 1.04 2.16 -19.47
N LYS A 81 1.73 2.79 -20.42
CA LYS A 81 3.19 2.73 -20.50
C LYS A 81 3.87 3.38 -19.31
N TYR A 82 3.33 4.49 -18.80
CA TYR A 82 3.82 5.08 -17.55
C TYR A 82 3.65 4.12 -16.38
N LEU A 83 2.47 3.51 -16.23
CA LEU A 83 2.22 2.53 -15.18
C LEU A 83 3.15 1.32 -15.29
N ALA A 84 3.38 0.80 -16.50
CA ALA A 84 4.31 -0.30 -16.74
C ALA A 84 5.76 0.08 -16.39
N LEU A 85 6.19 1.31 -16.71
CA LEU A 85 7.48 1.83 -16.30
C LEU A 85 7.61 1.87 -14.78
N VAL A 86 6.62 2.41 -14.08
CA VAL A 86 6.59 2.45 -12.62
C VAL A 86 6.64 1.04 -12.02
N GLN A 87 5.83 0.12 -12.55
CA GLN A 87 5.81 -1.28 -12.11
C GLN A 87 7.16 -1.98 -12.31
N SER A 88 7.87 -1.67 -13.40
CA SER A 88 9.19 -2.26 -13.67
C SER A 88 10.26 -1.86 -12.65
N GLN A 89 10.06 -0.75 -11.95
CA GLN A 89 10.98 -0.24 -10.91
C GLN A 89 10.45 -0.47 -9.49
N TYR A 90 9.32 -1.16 -9.35
CA TYR A 90 8.56 -1.24 -8.11
C TYR A 90 9.38 -1.72 -6.91
N SER A 91 10.19 -2.78 -7.08
CA SER A 91 10.99 -3.34 -5.98
C SER A 91 11.97 -2.32 -5.38
N ASP A 92 12.69 -1.59 -6.21
CA ASP A 92 13.65 -0.58 -5.75
C ASP A 92 12.94 0.61 -5.12
N MET A 93 11.78 0.98 -5.67
CA MET A 93 10.94 2.04 -5.14
C MET A 93 10.37 1.73 -3.77
N VAL A 94 9.89 0.50 -3.56
CA VAL A 94 9.46 0.02 -2.24
C VAL A 94 10.61 0.18 -1.24
N ASN A 95 11.82 -0.24 -1.62
CA ASN A 95 12.99 -0.14 -0.74
C ASN A 95 13.39 1.32 -0.41
N SER A 96 13.21 2.26 -1.34
CA SER A 96 13.65 3.64 -1.14
C SER A 96 12.60 4.60 -0.60
N SER A 97 11.30 4.31 -0.80
CA SER A 97 10.23 5.29 -0.61
C SER A 97 8.97 4.74 0.09
N ALA A 98 8.94 3.46 0.46
CA ALA A 98 7.83 2.94 1.24
C ALA A 98 7.77 3.59 2.63
N VAL A 99 6.65 4.24 2.92
CA VAL A 99 6.38 4.84 4.23
C VAL A 99 5.30 4.03 4.92
N GLU A 100 5.63 3.49 6.09
CA GLU A 100 4.67 2.83 6.97
C GLU A 100 3.73 3.86 7.60
N LYS A 101 2.43 3.80 7.26
CA LYS A 101 1.42 4.78 7.68
C LYS A 101 0.47 4.28 8.75
N VAL A 102 0.14 2.98 8.75
CA VAL A 102 -0.69 2.36 9.78
C VAL A 102 0.01 1.12 10.33
N LYS A 103 -0.02 0.95 11.66
CA LYS A 103 0.59 -0.18 12.37
C LYS A 103 -0.42 -0.81 13.30
N ILE A 104 -0.60 -2.12 13.21
CA ILE A 104 -1.38 -2.92 14.17
C ILE A 104 -0.43 -3.95 14.78
N LEU A 105 -0.01 -3.68 16.02
CA LEU A 105 0.90 -4.57 16.74
C LEU A 105 0.23 -5.91 17.04
N LEU A 106 0.93 -7.00 16.75
CA LEU A 106 0.52 -8.37 17.06
C LEU A 106 1.15 -8.80 18.39
N ASN A 107 0.89 -8.01 19.45
CA ASN A 107 1.39 -8.25 20.80
C ASN A 107 0.25 -8.40 21.83
N SER A 108 -0.99 -8.47 21.35
CA SER A 108 -2.19 -8.67 22.15
C SER A 108 -3.26 -9.36 21.33
N GLN A 109 -4.19 -10.03 22.00
CA GLN A 109 -5.34 -10.67 21.36
C GLN A 109 -6.15 -9.68 20.52
N SER A 110 -6.40 -8.46 21.05
CA SER A 110 -7.14 -7.41 20.33
C SER A 110 -6.46 -6.96 19.04
N GLY A 111 -5.13 -6.77 19.08
CA GLY A 111 -4.34 -6.44 17.89
C GLY A 111 -4.35 -7.56 16.86
N ALA A 112 -4.17 -8.81 17.33
CA ALA A 112 -4.23 -9.99 16.48
C ALA A 112 -5.60 -10.21 15.85
N ASP A 113 -6.69 -10.01 16.60
CA ASP A 113 -8.06 -10.11 16.12
C ASP A 113 -8.36 -9.03 15.07
N SER A 114 -7.92 -7.79 15.32
CA SER A 114 -8.05 -6.68 14.37
C SER A 114 -7.33 -6.99 13.06
N ALA A 115 -6.06 -7.41 13.13
CA ALA A 115 -5.29 -7.79 11.95
C ALA A 115 -5.90 -8.99 11.22
N ARG A 116 -6.37 -10.00 11.96
CA ARG A 116 -7.03 -11.18 11.39
C ARG A 116 -8.31 -10.80 10.64
N ALA A 117 -9.13 -9.91 11.21
CA ALA A 117 -10.34 -9.42 10.57
C ALA A 117 -10.04 -8.71 9.25
N ILE A 118 -9.03 -7.83 9.23
CA ILE A 118 -8.58 -7.13 8.03
C ILE A 118 -8.14 -8.12 6.95
N VAL A 119 -7.17 -8.99 7.25
CA VAL A 119 -6.62 -9.92 6.25
C VAL A 119 -7.68 -10.93 5.78
N THR A 120 -8.55 -11.40 6.66
CA THR A 120 -9.67 -12.27 6.29
C THR A 120 -10.65 -11.57 5.37
N SER A 121 -10.94 -10.29 5.61
CA SER A 121 -11.77 -9.49 4.71
C SER A 121 -11.13 -9.36 3.33
N LEU A 122 -9.85 -8.98 3.26
CA LEU A 122 -9.11 -8.88 2.00
C LEU A 122 -9.14 -10.19 1.20
N LEU A 123 -9.03 -11.35 1.87
CA LEU A 123 -9.09 -12.67 1.24
C LEU A 123 -10.50 -13.07 0.79
N SER A 124 -11.52 -12.77 1.60
CA SER A 124 -12.90 -13.24 1.36
C SER A 124 -13.68 -12.35 0.42
N LYS A 125 -13.45 -11.03 0.47
CA LYS A 125 -14.05 -10.04 -0.43
C LYS A 125 -13.29 -9.95 -1.75
N GLY A 126 -12.00 -10.26 -1.75
CA GLY A 126 -11.13 -10.10 -2.92
C GLY A 126 -10.91 -8.65 -3.33
N VAL A 127 -11.27 -7.69 -2.46
CA VAL A 127 -11.10 -6.25 -2.71
C VAL A 127 -10.92 -5.47 -1.41
N PHE A 128 -10.34 -4.27 -1.52
CA PHE A 128 -10.53 -3.20 -0.54
C PHE A 128 -10.95 -1.89 -1.22
N LYS A 129 -11.53 -0.97 -0.45
CA LYS A 129 -11.91 0.36 -0.93
C LYS A 129 -10.82 1.37 -0.60
N GLN A 130 -10.24 1.97 -1.60
CA GLN A 130 -9.34 3.12 -1.45
C GLN A 130 -10.14 4.40 -1.56
N ILE A 131 -9.92 5.32 -0.62
CA ILE A 131 -10.61 6.61 -0.53
C ILE A 131 -9.54 7.69 -0.40
N SER A 132 -9.39 8.50 -1.45
CA SER A 132 -8.34 9.50 -1.54
C SER A 132 -8.95 10.90 -1.44
N THR A 133 -8.53 11.69 -0.45
CA THR A 133 -8.90 13.11 -0.32
C THR A 133 -7.81 13.95 -0.96
N TYR A 134 -8.13 14.64 -2.05
CA TYR A 134 -7.18 15.47 -2.79
C TYR A 134 -7.18 16.90 -2.30
N HIS A 135 -5.99 17.41 -1.97
CA HIS A 135 -5.73 18.79 -1.61
C HIS A 135 -4.91 19.43 -2.73
N ILE A 136 -5.57 20.24 -3.57
CA ILE A 136 -4.92 20.99 -4.66
C ILE A 136 -4.85 22.46 -4.25
N PRO A 137 -3.68 23.12 -4.32
CA PRO A 137 -3.56 24.54 -4.02
C PRO A 137 -4.57 25.40 -4.79
N GLY A 138 -5.34 26.22 -4.07
CA GLY A 138 -6.36 27.09 -4.64
C GLY A 138 -7.67 26.40 -5.06
N ARG A 139 -7.89 25.13 -4.69
CA ARG A 139 -9.16 24.42 -4.88
C ARG A 139 -9.66 23.82 -3.58
N GLU A 140 -10.97 23.69 -3.47
CA GLU A 140 -11.58 22.95 -2.36
C GLU A 140 -11.21 21.46 -2.43
N PRO A 141 -10.95 20.79 -1.29
CA PRO A 141 -10.66 19.37 -1.27
C PRO A 141 -11.80 18.55 -1.85
N PHE A 142 -11.47 17.47 -2.56
CA PHE A 142 -12.45 16.54 -3.10
C PHE A 142 -12.02 15.08 -2.91
N VAL A 143 -12.98 14.17 -2.90
CA VAL A 143 -12.74 12.75 -2.65
C VAL A 143 -12.89 11.94 -3.93
N ARG A 144 -11.98 10.98 -4.16
CA ARG A 144 -12.17 9.89 -5.12
C ARG A 144 -12.17 8.55 -4.40
N GLU A 145 -12.91 7.61 -4.95
CA GLU A 145 -13.03 6.26 -4.41
C GLU A 145 -12.73 5.24 -5.51
N GLN A 146 -11.99 4.20 -5.18
CA GLN A 146 -11.75 3.07 -6.08
C GLN A 146 -11.78 1.75 -5.32
N MET A 147 -12.25 0.70 -5.99
CA MET A 147 -12.15 -0.67 -5.49
C MET A 147 -10.88 -1.30 -6.05
N VAL A 148 -10.01 -1.80 -5.18
CA VAL A 148 -8.73 -2.41 -5.56
C VAL A 148 -8.83 -3.91 -5.38
N ASP A 149 -8.57 -4.66 -6.45
CA ASP A 149 -8.58 -6.13 -6.46
C ASP A 149 -7.40 -6.70 -5.67
N THR A 150 -7.69 -7.61 -4.75
CA THR A 150 -6.70 -8.31 -3.92
C THR A 150 -6.56 -9.79 -4.28
N ASN A 151 -7.35 -10.30 -5.23
CA ASN A 151 -7.24 -11.70 -5.68
C ASN A 151 -5.82 -12.06 -6.19
N PRO A 152 -5.10 -11.18 -6.90
CA PRO A 152 -3.71 -11.46 -7.28
C PRO A 152 -2.77 -11.69 -6.09
N LEU A 153 -3.13 -11.19 -4.90
CA LEU A 153 -2.33 -11.25 -3.67
C LEU A 153 -2.79 -12.36 -2.71
N ARG A 154 -3.64 -13.29 -3.17
CA ARG A 154 -4.28 -14.28 -2.31
C ARG A 154 -3.25 -15.18 -1.61
N GLY A 155 -2.15 -15.52 -2.26
CA GLY A 155 -1.08 -16.34 -1.67
C GLY A 155 -0.41 -15.63 -0.50
N GLU A 156 0.02 -14.39 -0.73
CA GLU A 156 0.66 -13.51 0.24
C GLU A 156 -0.26 -13.24 1.43
N LEU A 157 -1.53 -12.90 1.18
CA LEU A 157 -2.51 -12.67 2.23
C LEU A 157 -2.78 -13.94 3.06
N THR A 158 -2.73 -15.13 2.46
CA THR A 158 -2.86 -16.41 3.19
C THR A 158 -1.68 -16.63 4.13
N VAL A 159 -0.46 -16.38 3.66
CA VAL A 159 0.77 -16.42 4.48
C VAL A 159 0.67 -15.44 5.65
N MET A 160 0.27 -14.19 5.38
CA MET A 160 0.06 -13.17 6.41
C MET A 160 -0.95 -13.62 7.47
N LEU A 161 -2.07 -14.19 7.05
CA LEU A 161 -3.11 -14.70 7.96
C LEU A 161 -2.58 -15.82 8.86
N ASP A 162 -1.77 -16.72 8.31
CA ASP A 162 -1.16 -17.82 9.06
C ASP A 162 -0.14 -17.33 10.09
N ILE A 163 0.63 -16.28 9.76
CA ILE A 163 1.51 -15.61 10.72
C ILE A 163 0.68 -14.97 11.84
N ILE A 164 -0.37 -14.22 11.51
CA ILE A 164 -1.26 -13.57 12.49
C ILE A 164 -1.89 -14.59 13.44
N LYS A 165 -2.26 -15.78 12.97
CA LYS A 165 -2.81 -16.84 13.84
C LYS A 165 -1.79 -17.37 14.86
N LYS A 166 -0.50 -17.26 14.57
CA LYS A 166 0.60 -17.78 15.39
C LYS A 166 1.29 -16.70 16.23
N TRP A 167 0.74 -15.48 16.28
CA TRP A 167 1.39 -14.29 16.83
C TRP A 167 2.01 -14.46 18.22
N GLU A 168 1.39 -15.24 19.11
CA GLU A 168 1.88 -15.44 20.49
C GLU A 168 3.26 -16.10 20.55
N ASN A 169 3.54 -17.02 19.64
CA ASN A 169 4.76 -17.82 19.61
C ASN A 169 5.40 -17.77 18.21
N PHE A 170 5.19 -16.67 17.49
CA PHE A 170 5.70 -16.55 16.13
C PHE A 170 7.21 -16.36 16.17
N ASP A 171 7.90 -17.28 15.51
CA ASP A 171 9.34 -17.25 15.31
C ASP A 171 9.60 -17.24 13.81
N LEU A 172 10.20 -16.15 13.34
CA LEU A 172 10.44 -15.92 11.93
C LEU A 172 11.43 -16.93 11.34
N ASP A 173 12.51 -17.24 12.05
CA ASP A 173 13.56 -18.14 11.59
C ASP A 173 13.01 -19.56 11.40
N ASN A 174 12.24 -20.03 12.40
CA ASN A 174 11.56 -21.31 12.35
C ASN A 174 10.50 -21.36 11.24
N TYR A 175 9.76 -20.26 11.03
CA TYR A 175 8.78 -20.18 9.96
C TYR A 175 9.42 -20.26 8.56
N MET A 176 10.52 -19.51 8.34
CA MET A 176 11.25 -19.49 7.06
C MET A 176 11.90 -20.85 6.75
N GLN A 177 12.47 -21.53 7.75
CA GLN A 177 12.98 -22.90 7.60
C GLN A 177 11.87 -23.92 7.27
N GLY A 178 10.66 -23.70 7.77
CA GLY A 178 9.51 -24.56 7.48
C GLY A 178 8.99 -24.41 6.04
N LEU A 179 9.12 -23.21 5.45
CA LEU A 179 8.75 -22.94 4.06
C LEU A 179 9.75 -23.55 3.08
N SER A 180 11.06 -23.46 3.36
CA SER A 180 12.10 -24.00 2.48
C SER A 180 12.12 -25.52 2.37
N LYS A 181 11.55 -26.23 3.36
CA LYS A 181 11.41 -27.70 3.36
C LYS A 181 10.14 -28.21 2.66
N LYS A 182 9.22 -27.31 2.30
CA LYS A 182 7.94 -27.65 1.63
C LYS A 182 7.98 -27.42 0.11
N VAL A 183 9.10 -26.95 -0.42
CA VAL A 183 9.43 -26.83 -1.85
C VAL A 183 10.35 -27.98 -2.21
#